data_AF-A0A6N9LAJ7-F1
#
_entry.id   AF-A0A6N9LAJ7-F1
#
_cell.length_a   1.000
_cell.length_b   1.000
_cell.length_c   1.000
_cell.angle_alpha   90.00
_cell.angle_beta   90.00
_cell.angle_gamma   90.00
#
_symmetry.space_group_name_H-M   'P 1'
#
loop_
_entity.id
_entity.type
_entity.pdbx_description
1 polymer ?
#
loop_
_entity_poly.entity_id
_entity_poly.type
_entity_poly.pdbx_seq_one_letter_code
_entity_poly.pdbx_strand_id
1 'polypeptide(L)'
;MISEFVHFFFTSDEQLEDKQVKDVFSQDFMESDFYCYWHALFQVNDAHSFKVTLHRYMHILTTQCMISPKYCVYESVIVPIIEYLEAHTNGTNYAYIGGGVSLPYNIQ
;
A
#
# COMPACT_ATOMS: atom_id res chain seq x y z
N MET A 1 -8.94 -23.00 4.05
CA MET A 1 -9.52 -21.81 3.39
C MET A 1 -10.19 -20.82 4.34
N ILE A 2 -11.48 -20.88 4.70
CA ILE A 2 -12.10 -19.83 5.57
C ILE A 2 -11.49 -19.81 6.98
N SER A 3 -11.29 -20.97 7.60
CA SER A 3 -10.69 -21.09 8.93
C SER A 3 -9.28 -20.52 9.00
N GLU A 4 -8.49 -20.79 7.98
CA GLU A 4 -7.11 -20.32 7.78
C GLU A 4 -7.05 -18.80 7.60
N PHE A 5 -7.96 -18.24 6.80
CA PHE A 5 -8.08 -16.81 6.62
C PHE A 5 -8.47 -16.08 7.92
N VAL A 6 -9.44 -16.62 8.67
CA VAL A 6 -9.83 -16.07 9.97
C VAL A 6 -8.68 -16.17 10.96
N HIS A 7 -7.96 -17.29 11.00
CA HIS A 7 -6.79 -17.45 11.85
C HIS A 7 -5.75 -16.38 11.54
N PHE A 8 -5.38 -16.22 10.27
CA PHE A 8 -4.44 -15.21 9.80
C PHE A 8 -4.85 -13.77 10.17
N PHE A 9 -6.15 -13.45 10.02
CA PHE A 9 -6.67 -12.13 10.31
C PHE A 9 -6.43 -11.70 11.77
N PHE A 10 -6.46 -12.66 12.70
CA PHE A 10 -6.25 -12.45 14.13
C PHE A 10 -4.84 -12.81 14.64
N THR A 11 -3.96 -13.38 13.81
CA THR A 11 -2.54 -13.61 14.13
C THR A 11 -1.86 -12.29 14.51
N SER A 12 -0.98 -12.26 15.52
CA SER A 12 -0.28 -11.02 15.90
C SER A 12 0.77 -10.60 14.85
N ASP A 13 1.08 -9.30 14.77
CA ASP A 13 2.03 -8.80 13.77
C ASP A 13 3.45 -9.36 13.98
N GLU A 14 3.87 -9.50 15.24
CA GLU A 14 5.15 -10.11 15.65
C GLU A 14 5.32 -11.53 15.08
N GLN A 15 4.23 -12.30 14.95
CA GLN A 15 4.27 -13.65 14.41
C GLN A 15 4.39 -13.69 12.87
N LEU A 16 4.25 -12.54 12.20
CA LEU A 16 4.30 -12.39 10.75
C LEU A 16 5.59 -11.72 10.27
N GLU A 17 6.47 -11.30 11.18
CA GLU A 17 7.77 -10.72 10.84
C GLU A 17 8.60 -11.69 9.99
N ASP A 18 9.20 -11.14 8.92
CA ASP A 18 10.03 -11.86 7.93
C ASP A 18 9.36 -13.05 7.23
N LYS A 19 8.03 -13.21 7.33
CA LYS A 19 7.29 -14.29 6.66
C LYS A 19 6.70 -13.84 5.34
N GLN A 20 6.77 -14.72 4.35
CA GLN A 20 6.04 -14.53 3.09
C GLN A 20 4.63 -15.13 3.21
N VAL A 21 3.72 -14.67 2.37
CA VAL A 21 2.34 -15.20 2.29
C VAL A 21 2.34 -16.73 2.10
N LYS A 22 3.24 -17.26 1.25
CA LYS A 22 3.40 -18.70 0.99
C LYS A 22 3.82 -19.53 2.22
N ASP A 23 4.38 -18.90 3.24
CA ASP A 23 4.84 -19.57 4.46
C ASP A 23 3.71 -19.68 5.50
N VAL A 24 2.63 -18.91 5.30
CA VAL A 24 1.51 -18.78 6.23
C VAL A 24 0.23 -19.41 5.67
N PHE A 25 0.06 -19.38 4.35
CA PHE A 25 -1.09 -19.94 3.65
C PHE A 25 -0.74 -21.22 2.90
N SER A 26 -1.72 -22.11 2.82
CA SER A 26 -1.73 -23.34 2.04
C SER A 26 -1.82 -23.07 0.54
N GLN A 27 -1.40 -24.07 -0.25
CA GLN A 27 -1.49 -24.01 -1.71
C GLN A 27 -2.94 -23.78 -2.19
N ASP A 28 -3.92 -24.46 -1.57
CA ASP A 28 -5.35 -24.29 -1.88
C ASP A 28 -5.83 -22.84 -1.70
N PHE A 29 -5.28 -22.12 -0.71
CA PHE A 29 -5.59 -20.70 -0.54
C PHE A 29 -4.93 -19.84 -1.62
N MET A 30 -3.66 -20.13 -1.94
CA MET A 30 -2.93 -19.41 -3.00
C MET A 30 -3.51 -19.65 -4.40
N GLU A 31 -4.22 -20.75 -4.62
CA GLU A 31 -4.92 -21.03 -5.88
C GLU A 31 -6.38 -20.54 -5.88
N SER A 32 -6.85 -19.95 -4.78
CA SER A 32 -8.22 -19.45 -4.69
C SER A 32 -8.43 -18.18 -5.54
N ASP A 33 -9.66 -18.01 -6.04
CA ASP A 33 -10.09 -16.79 -6.74
C ASP A 33 -9.80 -15.54 -5.90
N PHE A 34 -10.06 -15.63 -4.58
CA PHE A 34 -9.81 -14.54 -3.65
C PHE A 34 -8.34 -14.08 -3.69
N TYR A 35 -7.40 -15.01 -3.54
CA TYR A 35 -5.98 -14.66 -3.53
C TYR A 35 -5.54 -14.09 -4.88
N CYS A 36 -6.00 -14.68 -6.00
CA CYS A 36 -5.73 -14.16 -7.33
C CYS A 36 -6.19 -12.71 -7.50
N TYR A 37 -7.42 -12.38 -7.11
CA TYR A 37 -7.94 -11.01 -7.16
C TYR A 37 -7.17 -10.07 -6.24
N TRP A 38 -6.89 -10.49 -5.01
CA TRP A 38 -6.19 -9.65 -4.04
C TRP A 38 -4.75 -9.35 -4.46
N HIS A 39 -4.05 -10.36 -4.96
CA HIS A 39 -2.68 -10.23 -5.43
C HIS A 39 -2.59 -9.33 -6.68
N ALA A 40 -3.59 -9.37 -7.57
CA ALA A 40 -3.66 -8.47 -8.71
C ALA A 40 -3.83 -6.99 -8.30
N LEU A 41 -4.53 -6.71 -7.19
CA LEU A 41 -4.78 -5.34 -6.72
C LEU A 41 -3.60 -4.73 -5.98
N PHE A 42 -2.98 -5.48 -5.06
CA PHE A 42 -1.99 -4.92 -4.13
C PHE A 42 -0.55 -5.39 -4.35
N GLN A 43 -0.32 -6.46 -5.12
CA GLN A 43 1.01 -6.99 -5.47
C GLN A 43 1.96 -7.13 -4.26
N VAL A 44 1.44 -7.58 -3.12
CA VAL A 44 2.22 -7.82 -1.90
C VAL A 44 2.51 -9.32 -1.74
N ASN A 45 3.77 -9.63 -1.38
CA ASN A 45 4.24 -11.00 -1.10
C ASN A 45 4.56 -11.24 0.38
N ASP A 46 4.84 -10.18 1.11
CA ASP A 46 5.09 -10.18 2.55
C ASP A 46 3.79 -10.39 3.34
N ALA A 47 3.83 -11.25 4.36
CA ALA A 47 2.66 -11.62 5.13
C ALA A 47 2.12 -10.45 5.96
N HIS A 48 3.00 -9.64 6.57
CA HIS A 48 2.57 -8.47 7.33
C HIS A 48 1.86 -7.45 6.43
N SER A 49 2.45 -7.13 5.28
CA SER A 49 1.88 -6.24 4.27
C SER A 49 0.53 -6.76 3.75
N PHE A 50 0.42 -8.07 3.50
CA PHE A 50 -0.85 -8.70 3.14
C PHE A 50 -1.90 -8.50 4.23
N LYS A 51 -1.56 -8.72 5.51
CA LYS A 51 -2.47 -8.46 6.64
C LYS A 51 -2.91 -6.99 6.70
N VAL A 52 -1.98 -6.04 6.56
CA VAL A 52 -2.31 -4.60 6.58
C VAL A 52 -3.28 -4.25 5.46
N THR A 53 -3.07 -4.77 4.24
CA THR A 53 -4.01 -4.53 3.13
C THR A 53 -5.39 -5.11 3.45
N LEU A 54 -5.47 -6.32 4.00
CA LEU A 54 -6.75 -6.94 4.37
C LEU A 54 -7.50 -6.10 5.39
N HIS A 55 -6.86 -5.76 6.52
CA HIS A 55 -7.47 -4.94 7.57
C HIS A 55 -7.96 -3.59 7.02
N ARG A 56 -7.18 -2.98 6.13
CA ARG A 56 -7.50 -1.66 5.59
C ARG A 56 -8.59 -1.70 4.52
N TYR A 57 -8.62 -2.70 3.65
CA TYR A 57 -9.41 -2.67 2.41
C TYR A 57 -10.48 -3.76 2.29
N MET A 58 -10.66 -4.61 3.31
CA MET A 58 -11.67 -5.67 3.27
C MET A 58 -13.10 -5.15 3.06
N HIS A 59 -13.42 -3.93 3.55
CA HIS A 59 -14.71 -3.29 3.31
C HIS A 59 -14.95 -2.86 1.85
N ILE A 60 -13.88 -2.70 1.06
CA ILE A 60 -13.97 -2.32 -0.35
C ILE A 60 -14.35 -3.52 -1.23
N LEU A 61 -14.05 -4.77 -0.84
CA LEU A 61 -14.42 -5.95 -1.62
C LEU A 61 -15.92 -6.03 -1.95
N THR A 62 -16.77 -5.48 -1.10
CA THR A 62 -18.24 -5.50 -1.28
C THR A 62 -18.76 -4.28 -2.03
N THR A 63 -17.92 -3.28 -2.29
CA THR A 63 -18.32 -2.00 -2.88
C THR A 63 -17.45 -1.67 -4.09
N GLN A 64 -18.06 -1.27 -5.20
CA GLN A 64 -17.36 -0.89 -6.44
C GLN A 64 -16.65 0.48 -6.31
N CYS A 65 -15.88 0.67 -5.24
CA CYS A 65 -15.37 1.97 -4.80
C CYS A 65 -14.02 2.35 -5.43
N MET A 66 -13.53 1.62 -6.42
CA MET A 66 -12.29 2.03 -7.10
C MET A 66 -12.57 3.21 -8.03
N ILE A 67 -12.17 4.40 -7.60
CA ILE A 67 -12.32 5.64 -8.36
C ILE A 67 -11.02 5.88 -9.13
N SER A 68 -11.12 5.95 -10.46
CA SER A 68 -9.98 6.33 -11.30
C SER A 68 -10.04 7.83 -11.62
N PRO A 69 -8.89 8.54 -11.60
CA PRO A 69 -8.81 9.88 -12.17
C PRO A 69 -9.08 9.85 -13.68
N LYS A 70 -9.45 11.02 -14.23
CA LYS A 70 -9.74 11.20 -15.66
C LYS A 70 -8.51 11.00 -16.55
N TYR A 71 -7.35 11.45 -16.08
CA TYR A 71 -6.06 11.26 -16.75
C TYR A 71 -5.09 10.52 -15.80
N CYS A 72 -3.80 10.48 -16.13
CA CYS A 72 -2.82 9.86 -15.24
C CYS A 72 -2.74 10.60 -13.89
N VAL A 73 -2.21 9.94 -12.85
CA VAL A 73 -2.06 10.51 -11.50
C VAL A 73 -1.22 11.79 -11.53
N TYR A 74 -0.21 11.85 -12.40
CA TYR A 74 0.62 13.03 -12.55
C TYR A 74 -0.21 14.26 -12.95
N GLU A 75 -0.98 14.16 -14.03
CA GLU A 75 -1.79 15.29 -14.52
C GLU A 75 -3.00 15.58 -13.63
N SER A 76 -3.65 14.54 -13.11
CA SER A 76 -4.91 14.71 -12.37
C SER A 76 -4.74 15.04 -10.90
N VAL A 77 -3.56 14.75 -10.30
CA VAL A 77 -3.31 14.92 -8.86
C VAL A 77 -2.07 15.75 -8.60
N ILE A 78 -0.93 15.40 -9.21
CA ILE A 78 0.36 16.05 -8.90
C ILE A 78 0.39 17.49 -9.42
N VAL A 79 0.00 17.73 -10.67
CA VAL A 79 0.00 19.09 -11.26
C VAL A 79 -0.87 20.06 -10.45
N PRO A 80 -2.14 19.75 -10.12
CA PRO A 80 -2.96 20.61 -9.26
C PRO A 80 -2.33 20.93 -7.90
N ILE A 81 -1.61 19.98 -7.29
CA ILE A 81 -0.91 20.19 -6.03
C ILE A 81 0.26 21.17 -6.20
N ILE A 82 1.04 21.04 -7.27
CA ILE A 82 2.15 21.96 -7.58
C ILE A 82 1.60 23.38 -7.78
N GLU A 83 0.58 23.54 -8.62
CA GLU A 83 -0.05 24.83 -8.89
C GLU A 83 -0.59 25.48 -7.60
N TYR A 84 -1.22 24.69 -6.73
CA TYR A 84 -1.69 25.16 -5.43
C TYR A 84 -0.54 25.66 -4.54
N LEU A 85 0.56 24.91 -4.45
CA LEU A 85 1.70 25.27 -3.62
C LEU A 85 2.44 26.51 -4.16
N GLU A 86 2.63 26.63 -5.47
CA GLU A 86 3.28 27.78 -6.09
C GLU A 86 2.49 29.08 -5.83
N ALA A 87 1.17 29.02 -5.93
CA ALA A 87 0.28 30.15 -5.67
C ALA A 87 0.30 30.63 -4.21
N HIS A 88 0.55 29.74 -3.24
CA HIS A 88 0.48 30.08 -1.81
C HIS A 88 1.84 30.29 -1.13
N THR A 89 2.94 29.83 -1.75
CA THR A 89 4.29 29.89 -1.17
C THR A 89 5.21 30.91 -1.84
N ASN A 90 4.71 31.67 -2.82
CA ASN A 90 5.48 32.64 -3.63
C ASN A 90 6.78 32.06 -4.22
N GLY A 91 6.81 30.74 -4.46
CA GLY A 91 7.97 30.02 -4.97
C GLY A 91 9.15 29.88 -4.03
N THR A 92 8.97 30.08 -2.72
CA THR A 92 10.08 30.14 -1.76
C THR A 92 10.53 28.76 -1.22
N ASN A 93 9.83 27.66 -1.57
CA ASN A 93 10.02 26.36 -0.89
C ASN A 93 10.07 25.12 -1.82
N TYR A 94 10.23 25.27 -3.14
CA TYR A 94 10.51 24.13 -4.01
C TYR A 94 12.01 24.06 -4.32
N ALA A 95 12.62 22.93 -3.96
CA ALA A 95 13.95 22.58 -4.42
C ALA A 95 13.81 21.33 -5.28
N TYR A 96 14.17 21.41 -6.56
CA TYR A 96 14.41 20.21 -7.36
C TYR A 96 15.73 19.62 -6.88
N ILE A 97 15.62 18.67 -5.94
CA ILE A 97 16.80 18.01 -5.37
C ILE A 97 17.39 17.10 -6.45
N GLY A 98 18.40 17.60 -7.15
CA GLY A 98 19.24 16.83 -8.06
C GLY A 98 20.19 15.93 -7.26
N GLY A 99 19.69 14.79 -6.78
CA GLY A 99 20.46 13.82 -6.00
C GLY A 99 20.32 14.01 -4.49
N GLY A 100 20.04 12.92 -3.77
CA GLY A 100 19.72 12.93 -2.34
C GLY A 100 20.73 13.70 -1.50
N VAL A 101 20.27 14.69 -0.76
CA VAL A 101 21.09 15.46 0.20
C VAL A 101 21.13 14.67 1.50
N SER A 102 22.34 14.32 1.96
CA SER A 102 22.52 13.76 3.30
C SER A 102 22.27 14.85 4.33
N LEU A 103 21.22 14.70 5.13
CA LEU A 103 20.95 15.58 6.26
C LEU A 103 21.80 15.11 7.45
N PRO A 104 22.62 15.98 8.07
CA PRO A 104 23.40 15.61 9.24
C PRO A 104 22.45 15.34 10.41
N TYR A 105 22.40 14.09 10.86
CA TYR A 105 21.70 13.71 12.08
C TYR A 105 22.70 13.62 13.23
N ASN A 106 22.69 14.59 14.14
CA ASN A 106 23.47 14.51 15.37
C ASN A 106 22.71 13.65 16.37
N ILE A 107 23.25 12.46 16.65
CA ILE A 107 22.80 11.62 17.76
C ILE A 107 23.31 12.29 19.04
N GLN A 108 22.39 12.80 19.87
CA GLN A 108 22.69 13.18 21.26
C GLN A 108 22.74 11.94 22.14
#